data_AF-A0A0U2ZLU4-F1
#
_entry.id   AF-A0A0U2ZLU4-F1
#
_cell.length_a   1.000
_cell.length_b   1.000
_cell.length_c   1.000
_cell.angle_alpha   90.00
_cell.angle_beta   90.00
_cell.angle_gamma   90.00
#
_symmetry.space_group_name_H-M   'P 1'
#
loop_
_entity.id
_entity.type
_entity.pdbx_description
1 polymer ?
#
loop_
_entity_poly.entity_id
_entity_poly.type
_entity_poly.pdbx_seq_one_letter_code
_entity_poly.pdbx_strand_id
1 'polypeptide(L)'
;VLIDAERVEPYAQDAVKEKFPPEAVVLPQTSDEIAQILRLANEERFPVTARGGGVGYSGGAVPVEGGIVIGTDRMNRIKEINADDLYVVTEPGVTTYALQQAVEEHGLFYPPDPASYKNSFIGGNIAENAGGMRSAKYGVTKHYVLGLEVVTPTGEIITTGGRTTKNVVGFDLTGLICGSEGMLGIITEATLKLLPLPEATRTVRATFRTMTEACACVPRFTRARVTPVAVEVLDRNSITAIESEFAFGLSDEAGALLIVSVDGSLEEVERTSLVVEQVMREGGGFDLLRSRTREEEDRLWDVRRALSPAMKKYGTLKLN
;
A
#
# COMPACT_ATOMS: atom_id res chain seq x y z
N VAL A 1 0.05 0.95 28.90
CA VAL A 1 1.32 1.69 28.80
C VAL A 1 2.45 0.69 28.89
N LEU A 2 3.45 0.79 28.02
CA LEU A 2 4.67 0.00 28.01
C LEU A 2 5.82 0.93 28.39
N ILE A 3 6.62 0.52 29.37
CA ILE A 3 7.82 1.24 29.83
C ILE A 3 9.05 0.32 29.92
N ASP A 4 8.82 -1.00 29.85
CA ASP A 4 9.89 -1.99 29.85
C ASP A 4 10.70 -1.84 28.55
N ALA A 5 12.02 -1.70 28.66
CA ALA A 5 12.89 -1.44 27.51
C ALA A 5 12.68 -2.45 26.35
N GLU A 6 12.55 -3.75 26.68
CA GLU A 6 12.32 -4.82 25.69
C GLU A 6 10.99 -4.67 24.93
N ARG A 7 9.99 -4.04 25.54
CA ARG A 7 8.65 -3.84 24.95
C ARG A 7 8.54 -2.52 24.20
N VAL A 8 9.40 -1.56 24.54
CA VAL A 8 9.49 -0.25 23.90
C VAL A 8 10.38 -0.28 22.65
N GLU A 9 11.47 -1.03 22.69
CA GLU A 9 12.46 -1.16 21.60
C GLU A 9 11.83 -1.43 20.21
N PRO A 10 10.79 -2.26 20.04
CA PRO A 10 10.15 -2.47 18.74
C PRO A 10 9.49 -1.22 18.13
N TYR A 11 9.20 -0.20 18.95
CA TYR A 11 8.57 1.05 18.54
C TYR A 11 9.61 2.16 18.26
N ALA A 12 10.90 1.89 18.47
CA ALA A 12 11.99 2.85 18.29
C ALA A 12 12.39 3.09 16.82
N GLN A 13 11.92 2.25 15.89
CA GLN A 13 12.33 2.27 14.49
C GLN A 13 11.17 1.86 13.57
N ASP A 14 11.23 2.28 12.31
CA ASP A 14 10.43 1.74 11.22
C ASP A 14 11.33 0.97 10.22
N ALA A 15 10.90 0.82 8.97
CA ALA A 15 11.67 0.10 7.97
C ALA A 15 12.92 0.86 7.45
N VAL A 16 13.11 2.14 7.84
CA VAL A 16 14.36 2.88 7.63
C VAL A 16 15.49 2.34 8.50
N LYS A 17 15.17 1.68 9.63
CA LYS A 17 16.10 1.06 10.60
C LYS A 17 16.97 2.03 11.41
N GLU A 18 16.66 3.32 11.38
CA GLU A 18 17.19 4.27 12.36
C GLU A 18 16.43 4.11 13.67
N LYS A 19 17.15 4.16 14.81
CA LYS A 19 16.62 3.81 16.13
C LYS A 19 16.63 5.01 17.08
N PHE A 20 15.45 5.39 17.54
CA PHE A 20 15.23 6.40 18.57
C PHE A 20 14.20 5.83 19.57
N PRO A 21 14.62 5.28 20.72
CA PRO A 21 13.68 4.71 21.68
C PRO A 21 12.83 5.79 22.37
N PRO A 22 11.49 5.67 22.41
CA PRO A 22 10.66 6.57 23.22
C PRO A 22 10.74 6.22 24.71
N GLU A 23 10.32 7.13 25.59
CA GLU A 23 10.22 6.88 27.04
C GLU A 23 9.05 5.95 27.39
N ALA A 24 7.98 5.97 26.59
CA ALA A 24 6.86 5.05 26.76
C ALA A 24 6.10 4.78 25.45
N VAL A 25 5.40 3.65 25.42
CA VAL A 25 4.42 3.34 24.38
C VAL A 25 3.03 3.24 24.99
N VAL A 26 2.05 3.93 24.40
CA VAL A 26 0.66 3.90 24.82
C VAL A 26 -0.18 3.24 23.73
N LEU A 27 -1.03 2.30 24.14
CA LEU A 27 -1.90 1.52 23.25
C LEU A 27 -3.36 1.76 23.65
N PRO A 28 -3.94 2.91 23.27
CA PRO A 28 -5.33 3.23 23.55
C PRO A 28 -6.29 2.35 22.75
N GLN A 29 -7.55 2.31 23.18
CA GLN A 29 -8.65 1.58 22.54
C GLN A 29 -9.76 2.49 22.02
N THR A 30 -9.76 3.77 22.39
CA THR A 30 -10.80 4.73 22.03
C THR A 30 -10.20 6.07 21.61
N SER A 31 -10.96 6.84 20.84
CA SER A 31 -10.60 8.22 20.49
C SER A 31 -10.56 9.14 21.72
N ASP A 32 -11.40 8.91 22.72
CA ASP A 32 -11.37 9.64 23.99
C ASP A 32 -10.06 9.43 24.77
N GLU A 33 -9.52 8.22 24.79
CA GLU A 33 -8.21 7.94 25.41
C GLU A 33 -7.10 8.70 24.69
N ILE A 34 -7.08 8.68 23.34
CA ILE A 34 -6.11 9.45 22.55
C ILE A 34 -6.26 10.95 22.81
N ALA A 35 -7.49 11.47 22.85
CA ALA A 35 -7.78 12.86 23.13
C ALA A 35 -7.25 13.31 24.51
N GLN A 36 -7.41 12.47 25.53
CA GLN A 36 -6.87 12.72 26.87
C GLN A 36 -5.34 12.72 26.87
N ILE A 37 -4.71 11.78 26.16
CA ILE A 37 -3.24 11.71 26.04
C ILE A 37 -2.70 12.96 25.34
N LEU A 38 -3.31 13.41 24.24
CA LEU A 38 -2.87 14.61 23.53
C LEU A 38 -3.06 15.88 24.36
N ARG A 39 -4.15 16.01 25.12
CA ARG A 39 -4.31 17.12 26.07
C ARG A 39 -3.20 17.12 27.13
N LEU A 40 -2.92 15.97 27.73
CA LEU A 40 -1.84 15.83 28.70
C LEU A 40 -0.47 16.19 28.08
N ALA A 41 -0.22 15.77 26.84
CA ALA A 41 1.01 16.11 26.12
C ALA A 41 1.18 17.63 25.91
N ASN A 42 0.08 18.36 25.68
CA ASN A 42 0.11 19.82 25.58
C ASN A 42 0.33 20.50 26.95
N GLU A 43 -0.26 19.96 28.01
CA GLU A 43 -0.11 20.46 29.39
C GLU A 43 1.33 20.28 29.88
N GLU A 44 1.88 19.07 29.73
CA GLU A 44 3.19 18.66 30.23
C GLU A 44 4.34 18.89 29.22
N ARG A 45 3.99 19.26 27.98
CA ARG A 45 4.92 19.58 26.88
C ARG A 45 5.91 18.46 26.52
N PHE A 46 5.40 17.24 26.32
CA PHE A 46 6.19 16.13 25.78
C PHE A 46 5.79 15.79 24.32
N PRO A 47 6.73 15.30 23.49
CA PRO A 47 6.45 14.95 22.10
C PRO A 47 5.64 13.64 22.01
N VAL A 48 4.84 13.55 20.95
CA VAL A 48 3.99 12.39 20.65
C VAL A 48 4.21 11.97 19.20
N THR A 49 4.52 10.70 18.99
CA THR A 49 4.60 10.09 17.65
C THR A 49 3.46 9.08 17.48
N ALA A 50 2.62 9.29 16.47
CA ALA A 50 1.57 8.34 16.11
C ALA A 50 2.16 7.17 15.32
N ARG A 51 1.70 5.95 15.60
CA ARG A 51 2.22 4.75 14.96
C ARG A 51 1.12 3.75 14.58
N GLY A 52 1.13 3.37 13.30
CA GLY A 52 0.45 2.17 12.79
C GLY A 52 1.37 0.95 12.89
N GLY A 53 1.39 0.11 11.85
CA GLY A 53 2.22 -1.10 11.82
C GLY A 53 3.75 -0.88 11.81
N GLY A 54 4.24 0.36 11.74
CA GLY A 54 5.68 0.66 11.83
C GLY A 54 6.52 0.15 10.65
N VAL A 55 5.89 -0.02 9.47
CA VAL A 55 6.50 -0.61 8.27
C VAL A 55 6.81 0.42 7.17
N GLY A 56 6.72 1.72 7.49
CA GLY A 56 7.04 2.83 6.60
C GLY A 56 8.54 2.95 6.34
N TYR A 57 8.89 3.60 5.23
CA TYR A 57 10.28 3.90 4.82
C TYR A 57 10.56 5.41 4.82
N SER A 58 9.70 6.21 5.46
CA SER A 58 9.79 7.67 5.56
C SER A 58 10.47 8.15 6.84
N GLY A 59 10.52 7.31 7.90
CA GLY A 59 10.89 7.76 9.24
C GLY A 59 9.71 8.35 10.02
N GLY A 60 8.51 8.46 9.43
CA GLY A 60 7.34 9.10 10.04
C GLY A 60 6.83 8.41 11.32
N ALA A 61 7.18 7.14 11.52
CA ALA A 61 6.81 6.38 12.72
C ALA A 61 7.94 6.26 13.75
N VAL A 62 9.01 7.07 13.61
CA VAL A 62 10.20 7.06 14.47
C VAL A 62 10.16 8.26 15.42
N PRO A 63 10.21 8.06 16.76
CA PRO A 63 10.12 9.15 17.72
C PRO A 63 11.49 9.82 17.92
N VAL A 64 11.91 10.62 16.93
CA VAL A 64 13.25 11.24 16.90
C VAL A 64 13.53 12.19 18.08
N GLU A 65 12.49 12.81 18.64
CA GLU A 65 12.57 13.68 19.84
C GLU A 65 12.25 12.91 21.15
N GLY A 66 12.15 11.57 21.10
CA GLY A 66 11.67 10.77 22.23
C GLY A 66 10.17 10.99 22.50
N GLY A 67 9.83 11.21 23.76
CA GLY A 67 8.47 11.30 24.28
C GLY A 67 7.74 9.96 24.29
N ILE A 68 6.51 9.98 23.81
CA ILE A 68 5.70 8.75 23.73
C ILE A 68 5.37 8.39 22.29
N VAL A 69 5.22 7.08 22.07
CA VAL A 69 4.57 6.56 20.87
C VAL A 69 3.14 6.16 21.21
N ILE A 70 2.17 6.65 20.42
CA ILE A 70 0.79 6.16 20.46
C ILE A 70 0.61 5.13 19.34
N GLY A 71 0.48 3.86 19.73
CA GLY A 71 0.21 2.75 18.82
C GLY A 71 -1.29 2.49 18.65
N THR A 72 -1.72 2.26 17.42
CA THR A 72 -3.14 1.99 17.07
C THR A 72 -3.50 0.49 17.09
N ASP A 73 -2.59 -0.37 17.54
CA ASP A 73 -2.67 -1.84 17.49
C ASP A 73 -3.94 -2.42 18.13
N ARG A 74 -4.48 -1.76 19.17
CA ARG A 74 -5.68 -2.21 19.89
C ARG A 74 -6.99 -1.64 19.33
N MET A 75 -6.91 -0.81 18.30
CA MET A 75 -8.04 -0.28 17.54
C MET A 75 -8.11 -1.01 16.19
N ASN A 76 -8.45 -2.29 16.20
CA ASN A 76 -8.29 -3.21 15.07
C ASN A 76 -9.60 -3.91 14.65
N ARG A 77 -10.75 -3.26 14.84
CA ARG A 77 -12.06 -3.79 14.44
C ARG A 77 -12.54 -3.21 13.11
N ILE A 78 -13.05 -4.09 12.26
CA ILE A 78 -13.93 -3.70 11.16
C ILE A 78 -15.34 -3.53 11.77
N LYS A 79 -15.88 -2.32 11.72
CA LYS A 79 -17.12 -1.93 12.41
C LYS A 79 -18.35 -2.18 11.54
N GLU A 80 -18.23 -2.04 10.23
CA GLU A 80 -19.33 -2.15 9.28
C GLU A 80 -18.79 -2.47 7.88
N ILE A 81 -19.42 -3.40 7.16
CA ILE A 81 -19.24 -3.59 5.71
C ILE A 81 -20.62 -3.45 5.07
N ASN A 82 -20.77 -2.45 4.21
CA ASN A 82 -22.00 -2.21 3.47
C ASN A 82 -21.77 -2.50 1.99
N ALA A 83 -22.29 -3.65 1.53
CA ALA A 83 -22.13 -4.10 0.15
C ALA A 83 -23.04 -3.37 -0.83
N ASP A 84 -24.19 -2.86 -0.38
CA ASP A 84 -25.15 -2.14 -1.22
C ASP A 84 -24.61 -0.75 -1.58
N ASP A 85 -23.99 -0.06 -0.60
CA ASP A 85 -23.42 1.28 -0.77
C ASP A 85 -21.89 1.27 -1.03
N LEU A 86 -21.28 0.07 -1.11
CA LEU A 86 -19.86 -0.13 -1.42
C LEU A 86 -18.91 0.64 -0.49
N TYR A 87 -19.05 0.49 0.83
CA TYR A 87 -18.10 1.03 1.79
C TYR A 87 -17.84 0.10 2.98
N VAL A 88 -16.74 0.37 3.68
CA VAL A 88 -16.38 -0.27 4.95
C VAL A 88 -16.00 0.79 5.98
N VAL A 89 -16.43 0.60 7.22
CA VAL A 89 -16.00 1.40 8.38
C VAL A 89 -15.07 0.57 9.22
N THR A 90 -13.88 1.09 9.52
CA THR A 90 -12.84 0.35 10.25
C THR A 90 -12.08 1.24 11.22
N GLU A 91 -11.61 0.66 12.31
CA GLU A 91 -10.60 1.25 13.17
C GLU A 91 -9.22 1.25 12.46
N PRO A 92 -8.30 2.17 12.83
CA PRO A 92 -7.05 2.42 12.10
C PRO A 92 -6.06 1.25 12.13
N GLY A 93 -6.09 0.42 13.17
CA GLY A 93 -5.17 -0.71 13.40
C GLY A 93 -5.51 -1.98 12.65
N VAL A 94 -6.54 -1.98 11.80
CA VAL A 94 -6.81 -3.11 10.89
C VAL A 94 -5.71 -3.18 9.84
N THR A 95 -5.17 -4.37 9.57
CA THR A 95 -4.19 -4.54 8.49
C THR A 95 -4.89 -4.48 7.14
N THR A 96 -4.20 -3.96 6.12
CA THR A 96 -4.72 -3.94 4.74
C THR A 96 -5.13 -5.33 4.28
N TYR A 97 -4.34 -6.35 4.63
CA TYR A 97 -4.66 -7.74 4.34
C TYR A 97 -5.95 -8.22 5.01
N ALA A 98 -6.14 -7.96 6.31
CA ALA A 98 -7.35 -8.37 7.02
C ALA A 98 -8.60 -7.65 6.47
N LEU A 99 -8.48 -6.36 6.15
CA LEU A 99 -9.55 -5.62 5.47
C LEU A 99 -9.91 -6.27 4.14
N GLN A 100 -8.90 -6.54 3.30
CA GLN A 100 -9.10 -7.12 1.98
C GLN A 100 -9.79 -8.49 2.05
N GLN A 101 -9.37 -9.37 2.96
CA GLN A 101 -10.01 -10.68 3.15
C GLN A 101 -11.46 -10.55 3.59
N ALA A 102 -11.75 -9.65 4.54
CA ALA A 102 -13.11 -9.46 5.03
C ALA A 102 -14.05 -8.93 3.94
N VAL A 103 -13.62 -7.99 3.11
CA VAL A 103 -14.48 -7.44 2.04
C VAL A 103 -14.64 -8.39 0.85
N GLU A 104 -13.64 -9.25 0.58
CA GLU A 104 -13.73 -10.30 -0.45
C GLU A 104 -14.83 -11.33 -0.15
N GLU A 105 -15.12 -11.62 1.13
CA GLU A 105 -16.24 -12.50 1.53
C GLU A 105 -17.61 -11.96 1.07
N HIS A 106 -17.70 -10.65 0.83
CA HIS A 106 -18.88 -9.97 0.30
C HIS A 106 -18.81 -9.73 -1.22
N GLY A 107 -17.82 -10.30 -1.93
CA GLY A 107 -17.60 -10.06 -3.35
C GLY A 107 -17.08 -8.66 -3.66
N LEU A 108 -16.47 -8.00 -2.67
CA LEU A 108 -15.96 -6.63 -2.77
C LEU A 108 -14.43 -6.58 -2.72
N PHE A 109 -13.89 -5.40 -2.96
CA PHE A 109 -12.48 -5.16 -3.15
C PHE A 109 -12.06 -3.78 -2.62
N TYR A 110 -11.00 -3.74 -1.81
CA TYR A 110 -10.29 -2.52 -1.44
C TYR A 110 -8.99 -2.39 -2.26
N PRO A 111 -8.91 -1.46 -3.23
CA PRO A 111 -7.83 -1.48 -4.22
C PRO A 111 -6.40 -1.20 -3.76
N PRO A 112 -6.15 -0.25 -2.82
CA PRO A 112 -4.79 0.06 -2.39
C PRO A 112 -4.04 -1.16 -1.85
N ASP A 113 -2.85 -1.41 -2.42
CA ASP A 113 -2.04 -2.60 -2.17
C ASP A 113 -0.56 -2.26 -1.86
N PRO A 114 -0.28 -1.54 -0.76
CA PRO A 114 1.11 -1.24 -0.39
C PRO A 114 1.93 -2.53 -0.30
N ALA A 115 3.22 -2.47 -0.64
CA ALA A 115 4.08 -3.66 -0.61
C ALA A 115 4.12 -4.36 0.77
N SER A 116 3.82 -3.60 1.84
CA SER A 116 3.71 -4.05 3.22
C SER A 116 2.29 -4.43 3.66
N TYR A 117 1.32 -4.60 2.76
CA TYR A 117 -0.12 -4.78 3.05
C TYR A 117 -0.46 -5.81 4.13
N LYS A 118 0.35 -6.85 4.32
CA LYS A 118 0.18 -7.86 5.39
C LYS A 118 0.36 -7.29 6.79
N ASN A 119 1.21 -6.27 6.92
CA ASN A 119 1.64 -5.68 8.19
C ASN A 119 1.27 -4.18 8.29
N SER A 120 0.95 -3.51 7.18
CA SER A 120 0.56 -2.10 7.20
C SER A 120 -0.89 -1.94 7.67
N PHE A 121 -1.08 -0.99 8.57
CA PHE A 121 -2.39 -0.66 9.15
C PHE A 121 -3.08 0.41 8.30
N ILE A 122 -4.42 0.38 8.24
CA ILE A 122 -5.23 1.33 7.49
C ILE A 122 -4.93 2.79 7.87
N GLY A 123 -4.83 3.10 9.17
CA GLY A 123 -4.51 4.44 9.63
C GLY A 123 -3.15 4.94 9.11
N GLY A 124 -2.14 4.06 9.12
CA GLY A 124 -0.81 4.37 8.57
C GLY A 124 -0.84 4.55 7.04
N ASN A 125 -1.59 3.71 6.31
CA ASN A 125 -1.76 3.87 4.88
C ASN A 125 -2.40 5.22 4.52
N ILE A 126 -3.37 5.68 5.31
CA ILE A 126 -4.02 6.97 5.09
C ILE A 126 -3.07 8.12 5.42
N ALA A 127 -2.37 8.04 6.56
CA ALA A 127 -1.41 9.04 7.00
C ALA A 127 -0.24 9.21 6.01
N GLU A 128 0.19 8.13 5.36
CA GLU A 128 1.27 8.13 4.36
C GLU A 128 0.73 8.23 2.92
N ASN A 129 -0.59 8.29 2.73
CA ASN A 129 -1.27 8.21 1.44
C ASN A 129 -0.71 7.08 0.54
N ALA A 130 -0.59 5.88 1.13
CA ALA A 130 0.09 4.75 0.53
C ALA A 130 -0.47 4.40 -0.85
N GLY A 131 0.43 4.16 -1.79
CA GLY A 131 0.12 3.54 -3.07
C GLY A 131 0.33 2.03 -3.04
N GLY A 132 0.56 1.47 -4.22
CA GLY A 132 0.91 0.08 -4.42
C GLY A 132 1.06 -0.21 -5.91
N MET A 133 1.18 -1.49 -6.27
CA MET A 133 1.33 -1.88 -7.68
C MET A 133 0.06 -1.58 -8.49
N ARG A 134 -1.09 -1.54 -7.83
CA ARG A 134 -2.41 -1.29 -8.45
C ARG A 134 -2.72 0.19 -8.68
N SER A 135 -1.86 1.10 -8.20
CA SER A 135 -2.07 2.54 -8.30
C SER A 135 -2.26 3.05 -9.73
N ALA A 136 -1.71 2.36 -10.74
CA ALA A 136 -1.82 2.77 -12.13
C ALA A 136 -3.27 2.78 -12.64
N LYS A 137 -4.07 1.77 -12.27
CA LYS A 137 -5.51 1.70 -12.59
C LYS A 137 -6.38 2.34 -11.52
N TYR A 138 -6.05 2.12 -10.26
CA TYR A 138 -6.94 2.38 -9.14
C TYR A 138 -6.61 3.64 -8.35
N GLY A 139 -5.43 4.23 -8.54
CA GLY A 139 -4.94 5.33 -7.71
C GLY A 139 -4.50 4.88 -6.32
N VAL A 140 -4.12 5.85 -5.49
CA VAL A 140 -3.60 5.65 -4.13
C VAL A 140 -4.68 5.75 -3.04
N THR A 141 -4.32 5.46 -1.79
CA THR A 141 -5.21 5.39 -0.62
C THR A 141 -6.23 6.52 -0.51
N LYS A 142 -5.83 7.80 -0.67
CA LYS A 142 -6.75 8.95 -0.53
C LYS A 142 -7.98 8.87 -1.44
N HIS A 143 -7.89 8.23 -2.61
CA HIS A 143 -9.03 8.11 -3.54
C HIS A 143 -10.12 7.15 -3.03
N TYR A 144 -9.82 6.40 -1.98
CA TYR A 144 -10.72 5.46 -1.33
C TYR A 144 -11.14 5.91 0.07
N VAL A 145 -10.69 7.07 0.56
CA VAL A 145 -11.12 7.59 1.86
C VAL A 145 -12.36 8.46 1.66
N LEU A 146 -13.49 8.03 2.20
CA LEU A 146 -14.75 8.78 2.13
C LEU A 146 -14.93 9.70 3.34
N GLY A 147 -14.46 9.28 4.52
CA GLY A 147 -14.49 10.07 5.74
C GLY A 147 -13.61 9.49 6.84
N LEU A 148 -13.29 10.33 7.83
CA LEU A 148 -12.40 9.99 8.94
C LEU A 148 -12.96 10.52 10.26
N GLU A 149 -12.71 9.79 11.34
CA GLU A 149 -12.65 10.36 12.69
C GLU A 149 -11.18 10.63 13.03
N VAL A 150 -10.88 11.84 13.50
CA VAL A 150 -9.51 12.28 13.79
C VAL A 150 -9.48 12.98 15.14
N VAL A 151 -8.50 12.64 15.96
CA VAL A 151 -8.16 13.40 17.16
C VAL A 151 -7.09 14.42 16.79
N THR A 152 -7.42 15.71 16.89
CA THR A 152 -6.50 16.81 16.56
C THR A 152 -5.37 16.91 17.59
N PRO A 153 -4.27 17.64 17.29
CA PRO A 153 -3.19 17.87 18.25
C PRO A 153 -3.63 18.52 19.57
N THR A 154 -4.76 19.24 19.59
CA THR A 154 -5.35 19.85 20.80
C THR A 154 -6.28 18.89 21.57
N GLY A 155 -6.47 17.66 21.07
CA GLY A 155 -7.33 16.65 21.67
C GLY A 155 -8.82 16.82 21.34
N GLU A 156 -9.17 17.60 20.32
CA GLU A 156 -10.54 17.65 19.81
C GLU A 156 -10.79 16.44 18.91
N ILE A 157 -11.98 15.83 19.01
CA ILE A 157 -12.40 14.75 18.12
C ILE A 157 -13.24 15.38 17.02
N ILE A 158 -12.78 15.26 15.78
CA ILE A 158 -13.48 15.79 14.61
C ILE A 158 -13.85 14.66 13.65
N THR A 159 -14.94 14.86 12.91
CA THR A 159 -15.31 14.01 11.79
C THR A 159 -15.16 14.78 10.49
N THR A 160 -14.52 14.16 9.50
CA THR A 160 -14.36 14.70 8.15
C THR A 160 -15.02 13.79 7.13
N GLY A 161 -15.46 14.37 6.01
CA GLY A 161 -16.05 13.59 4.93
C GLY A 161 -17.43 13.03 5.26
N GLY A 162 -17.74 11.83 4.78
CA GLY A 162 -19.00 11.15 5.03
C GLY A 162 -19.12 9.86 4.23
N ARG A 163 -20.25 9.16 4.35
CA ARG A 163 -20.49 7.88 3.65
C ARG A 163 -20.90 8.04 2.18
N THR A 164 -20.99 9.27 1.68
CA THR A 164 -21.48 9.55 0.33
C THR A 164 -20.35 9.53 -0.70
N THR A 165 -20.61 8.96 -1.87
CA THR A 165 -19.66 8.98 -2.99
C THR A 165 -19.37 10.41 -3.49
N LYS A 166 -20.37 11.28 -3.39
CA LYS A 166 -20.25 12.71 -3.71
C LYS A 166 -20.37 13.51 -2.43
N ASN A 167 -19.27 14.14 -2.03
CA ASN A 167 -19.22 15.03 -0.88
C ASN A 167 -18.62 16.37 -1.31
N VAL A 168 -19.48 17.37 -1.51
CA VAL A 168 -19.13 18.66 -2.16
C VAL A 168 -19.57 19.87 -1.34
N VAL A 169 -19.79 19.68 -0.04
CA VAL A 169 -20.20 20.75 0.89
C VAL A 169 -19.00 21.12 1.76
N GLY A 170 -18.50 22.34 1.60
CA GLY A 170 -17.38 22.85 2.39
C GLY A 170 -16.00 22.44 1.86
N PHE A 171 -15.00 22.48 2.75
CA PHE A 171 -13.62 22.12 2.43
C PHE A 171 -13.39 20.61 2.53
N ASP A 172 -12.51 20.08 1.68
CA ASP A 172 -12.07 18.68 1.74
C ASP A 172 -11.04 18.47 2.86
N LEU A 173 -11.52 18.49 4.10
CA LEU A 173 -10.69 18.21 5.28
C LEU A 173 -10.20 16.76 5.30
N THR A 174 -10.96 15.83 4.70
CA THR A 174 -10.54 14.42 4.54
C THR A 174 -9.27 14.33 3.72
N GLY A 175 -9.25 14.97 2.55
CA GLY A 175 -8.09 15.05 1.67
C GLY A 175 -6.89 15.74 2.32
N LEU A 176 -7.11 16.72 3.20
CA LEU A 176 -6.05 17.39 3.97
C LEU A 176 -5.37 16.45 4.99
N ILE A 177 -6.12 15.56 5.63
CA ILE A 177 -5.58 14.59 6.59
C ILE A 177 -4.83 13.44 5.88
N CYS A 178 -5.26 13.06 4.68
CA CYS A 178 -4.59 12.03 3.88
C CYS A 178 -3.17 12.49 3.48
N GLY A 179 -2.14 11.72 3.84
CA GLY A 179 -0.75 12.12 3.59
C GLY A 179 -0.19 13.13 4.59
N SER A 180 -0.87 13.38 5.72
CA SER A 180 -0.40 14.31 6.77
C SER A 180 0.65 13.73 7.70
N GLU A 181 0.98 12.43 7.57
CA GLU A 181 2.00 11.73 8.37
C GLU A 181 1.77 11.84 9.89
N GLY A 182 0.49 11.98 10.30
CA GLY A 182 0.10 12.13 11.72
C GLY A 182 0.30 13.54 12.29
N MET A 183 0.84 14.49 11.52
CA MET A 183 1.16 15.85 11.96
C MET A 183 -0.09 16.72 12.20
N LEU A 184 -1.21 16.38 11.55
CA LEU A 184 -2.48 17.10 11.68
C LEU A 184 -3.48 16.42 12.62
N GLY A 185 -3.12 15.26 13.18
CA GLY A 185 -3.96 14.50 14.09
C GLY A 185 -3.82 12.99 13.91
N ILE A 186 -4.45 12.25 14.82
CA ILE A 186 -4.44 10.78 14.86
C ILE A 186 -5.79 10.26 14.39
N ILE A 187 -5.78 9.47 13.32
CA ILE A 187 -6.98 8.83 12.75
C ILE A 187 -7.45 7.73 13.70
N THR A 188 -8.73 7.72 14.06
CA THR A 188 -9.35 6.76 14.99
C THR A 188 -10.46 5.92 14.37
N GLU A 189 -11.01 6.36 13.23
CA GLU A 189 -11.92 5.59 12.40
C GLU A 189 -11.79 6.05 10.94
N ALA A 190 -11.94 5.11 10.00
CA ALA A 190 -11.97 5.40 8.58
C ALA A 190 -13.19 4.77 7.91
N THR A 191 -13.90 5.56 7.11
CA THR A 191 -14.87 5.07 6.14
C THR A 191 -14.20 5.01 4.78
N LEU A 192 -14.08 3.80 4.22
CA LEU A 192 -13.38 3.54 2.97
C LEU A 192 -14.33 3.07 1.88
N LYS A 193 -14.13 3.57 0.66
CA LYS A 193 -14.82 3.13 -0.54
C LYS A 193 -14.33 1.74 -0.95
N LEU A 194 -15.27 0.89 -1.34
CA LEU A 194 -15.03 -0.41 -1.94
C LEU A 194 -15.42 -0.41 -3.42
N LEU A 195 -14.92 -1.40 -4.15
CA LEU A 195 -15.31 -1.73 -5.51
C LEU A 195 -15.83 -3.18 -5.55
N PRO A 196 -16.60 -3.56 -6.58
CA PRO A 196 -16.81 -4.97 -6.87
C PRO A 196 -15.49 -5.69 -7.13
N LEU A 197 -15.36 -6.92 -6.63
CA LEU A 197 -14.20 -7.76 -6.89
C LEU A 197 -14.12 -8.11 -8.39
N PRO A 198 -12.99 -7.86 -9.07
CA PRO A 198 -12.81 -8.28 -10.45
C PRO A 198 -12.95 -9.80 -10.60
N GLU A 199 -13.61 -10.27 -11.66
CA GLU A 199 -13.83 -11.70 -11.91
C GLU A 199 -12.52 -12.44 -12.23
N ALA A 200 -11.58 -11.74 -12.87
CA ALA A 200 -10.31 -12.32 -13.29
C ALA A 200 -9.18 -11.29 -13.37
N THR A 201 -7.95 -11.80 -13.31
CA THR A 201 -6.71 -11.08 -13.63
C THR A 201 -5.89 -11.90 -14.63
N ARG A 202 -5.16 -11.21 -15.50
CA ARG A 202 -4.16 -11.82 -16.40
C ARG A 202 -2.90 -10.99 -16.39
N THR A 203 -1.77 -11.69 -16.45
CA THR A 203 -0.44 -11.09 -16.48
C THR A 203 0.27 -11.50 -17.76
N VAL A 204 0.86 -10.52 -18.43
CA VAL A 204 1.76 -10.73 -19.56
C VAL A 204 3.16 -10.31 -19.14
N ARG A 205 4.13 -11.17 -19.39
CA ARG A 205 5.56 -10.92 -19.17
C ARG A 205 6.28 -11.03 -20.50
N ALA A 206 7.16 -10.08 -20.79
CA ALA A 206 8.05 -10.14 -21.94
C ALA A 206 9.46 -9.71 -21.55
N THR A 207 10.45 -10.35 -22.18
CA THR A 207 11.87 -10.00 -22.08
C THR A 207 12.25 -9.05 -23.21
N PHE A 208 13.13 -8.10 -22.94
CA PHE A 208 13.64 -7.14 -23.91
C PHE A 208 15.17 -7.10 -23.87
N ARG A 209 15.81 -6.77 -24.99
CA ARG A 209 17.28 -6.66 -25.06
C ARG A 209 17.80 -5.40 -24.38
N THR A 210 16.95 -4.38 -24.28
CA THR A 210 17.27 -3.12 -23.61
C THR A 210 16.10 -2.61 -22.76
N MET A 211 16.44 -1.82 -21.74
CA MET A 211 15.47 -1.08 -20.94
C MET A 211 14.63 -0.11 -21.79
N THR A 212 15.26 0.53 -22.78
CA THR A 212 14.60 1.50 -23.66
C THR A 212 13.45 0.87 -24.45
N GLU A 213 13.62 -0.35 -24.97
CA GLU A 213 12.57 -1.07 -25.70
C GLU A 213 11.39 -1.42 -24.79
N ALA A 214 11.67 -1.94 -23.58
CA ALA A 214 10.65 -2.25 -22.58
C ALA A 214 9.83 -1.00 -22.21
N CYS A 215 10.50 0.09 -21.84
CA CYS A 215 9.85 1.35 -21.47
C CYS A 215 9.08 1.99 -22.64
N ALA A 216 9.53 1.82 -23.88
CA ALA A 216 8.83 2.31 -25.06
C ALA A 216 7.47 1.64 -25.30
N CYS A 217 7.21 0.49 -24.68
CA CYS A 217 5.90 -0.17 -24.73
C CYS A 217 4.86 0.50 -23.82
N VAL A 218 5.29 1.05 -22.67
CA VAL A 218 4.40 1.61 -21.65
C VAL A 218 3.40 2.64 -22.20
N PRO A 219 3.80 3.70 -22.93
CA PRO A 219 2.85 4.66 -23.48
C PRO A 219 1.97 4.08 -24.62
N ARG A 220 2.34 2.93 -25.19
CA ARG A 220 1.55 2.27 -26.24
C ARG A 220 0.31 1.58 -25.67
N PHE A 221 0.33 1.14 -24.42
CA PHE A 221 -0.87 0.58 -23.76
C PHE A 221 -2.02 1.60 -23.73
N THR A 222 -1.73 2.84 -23.33
CA THR A 222 -2.72 3.93 -23.35
C THR A 222 -3.27 4.19 -24.75
N ARG A 223 -2.40 4.19 -25.78
CA ARG A 223 -2.83 4.35 -27.19
C ARG A 223 -3.72 3.20 -27.66
N ALA A 224 -3.46 2.00 -27.16
CA ALA A 224 -4.27 0.80 -27.38
C ALA A 224 -5.53 0.75 -26.49
N ARG A 225 -5.81 1.81 -25.71
CA ARG A 225 -6.94 1.91 -24.77
C ARG A 225 -6.92 0.81 -23.69
N VAL A 226 -5.72 0.42 -23.28
CA VAL A 226 -5.49 -0.48 -22.16
C VAL A 226 -5.04 0.35 -20.96
N THR A 227 -5.71 0.15 -19.83
CA THR A 227 -5.29 0.68 -18.52
C THR A 227 -4.79 -0.49 -17.68
N PRO A 228 -3.47 -0.72 -17.63
CA PRO A 228 -2.90 -1.75 -16.78
C PRO A 228 -3.20 -1.53 -15.31
N VAL A 229 -3.41 -2.62 -14.60
CA VAL A 229 -3.45 -2.66 -13.13
C VAL A 229 -2.06 -2.40 -12.57
N ALA A 230 -1.07 -3.11 -13.10
CA ALA A 230 0.33 -3.01 -12.71
C ALA A 230 1.22 -3.03 -13.95
N VAL A 231 2.32 -2.27 -13.90
CA VAL A 231 3.37 -2.22 -14.92
C VAL A 231 4.70 -2.18 -14.19
N GLU A 232 5.43 -3.29 -14.19
CA GLU A 232 6.72 -3.41 -13.51
C GLU A 232 7.82 -3.67 -14.53
N VAL A 233 8.94 -2.96 -14.37
CA VAL A 233 10.12 -3.11 -15.23
C VAL A 233 11.32 -3.47 -14.38
N LEU A 234 12.03 -4.53 -14.75
CA LEU A 234 13.29 -4.92 -14.13
C LEU A 234 14.42 -4.71 -15.13
N ASP A 235 15.53 -4.14 -14.66
CA ASP A 235 16.72 -3.92 -15.48
C ASP A 235 17.65 -5.13 -15.52
N ARG A 236 18.67 -5.08 -16.38
CA ARG A 236 19.68 -6.13 -16.50
C ARG A 236 20.34 -6.48 -15.16
N ASN A 237 20.64 -5.49 -14.33
CA ASN A 237 21.28 -5.71 -13.03
C ASN A 237 20.35 -6.48 -12.09
N SER A 238 19.08 -6.07 -12.02
CA SER A 238 18.02 -6.75 -11.27
C SER A 238 17.85 -8.20 -11.72
N ILE A 239 17.78 -8.43 -13.03
CA ILE A 239 17.67 -9.77 -13.62
C ILE A 239 18.87 -10.63 -13.26
N THR A 240 20.08 -10.08 -13.39
CA THR A 240 21.33 -10.78 -13.05
C THR A 240 21.38 -11.13 -11.56
N ALA A 241 20.95 -10.21 -10.69
CA ALA A 241 20.85 -10.44 -9.26
C ALA A 241 19.91 -11.59 -8.93
N ILE A 242 18.71 -11.60 -9.54
CA ILE A 242 17.70 -12.64 -9.36
C ILE A 242 18.20 -14.00 -9.88
N GLU A 243 18.74 -14.08 -11.09
CA GLU A 243 19.22 -15.34 -11.68
C GLU A 243 20.36 -15.95 -10.87
N SER A 244 21.26 -15.14 -10.34
CA SER A 244 22.38 -15.63 -9.53
C SER A 244 21.99 -16.28 -8.20
N GLU A 245 20.77 -16.03 -7.70
CA GLU A 245 20.29 -16.53 -6.40
C GLU A 245 19.16 -17.56 -6.56
N PHE A 246 18.25 -17.35 -7.52
CA PHE A 246 17.02 -18.13 -7.65
C PHE A 246 16.92 -18.93 -8.96
N ALA A 247 17.78 -18.67 -9.96
CA ALA A 247 17.85 -19.39 -11.23
C ALA A 247 16.48 -19.62 -11.91
N PHE A 248 15.76 -18.53 -12.22
CA PHE A 248 14.47 -18.62 -12.92
C PHE A 248 14.60 -18.98 -14.41
N GLY A 249 15.82 -19.04 -14.94
CA GLY A 249 16.09 -19.44 -16.32
C GLY A 249 15.80 -18.34 -17.33
N LEU A 250 15.93 -17.07 -16.94
CA LEU A 250 15.86 -15.94 -17.85
C LEU A 250 17.06 -15.94 -18.82
N SER A 251 16.83 -15.53 -20.07
CA SER A 251 17.85 -15.48 -21.12
C SER A 251 19.02 -14.53 -20.79
N ASP A 252 20.25 -14.90 -21.15
CA ASP A 252 21.43 -14.04 -21.05
C ASP A 252 21.34 -12.77 -21.93
N GLU A 253 20.47 -12.80 -22.96
CA GLU A 253 20.16 -11.62 -23.78
C GLU A 253 19.24 -10.61 -23.07
N ALA A 254 18.68 -10.96 -21.91
CA ALA A 254 17.73 -10.12 -21.18
C ALA A 254 18.41 -8.84 -20.66
N GLY A 255 18.11 -7.71 -21.31
CA GLY A 255 18.48 -6.38 -20.83
C GLY A 255 17.38 -5.72 -19.99
N ALA A 256 16.14 -6.18 -20.12
CA ALA A 256 15.02 -5.80 -19.27
C ALA A 256 13.90 -6.84 -19.30
N LEU A 257 13.05 -6.81 -18.28
CA LEU A 257 11.83 -7.61 -18.18
C LEU A 257 10.67 -6.67 -17.90
N LEU A 258 9.58 -6.80 -18.65
CA LEU A 258 8.35 -6.04 -18.46
C LEU A 258 7.23 -6.99 -18.04
N ILE A 259 6.59 -6.71 -16.91
CA ILE A 259 5.44 -7.45 -16.38
C ILE A 259 4.25 -6.50 -16.35
N VAL A 260 3.16 -6.88 -17.00
CA VAL A 260 1.93 -6.07 -17.07
C VAL A 260 0.74 -6.91 -16.69
N SER A 261 -0.07 -6.42 -15.77
CA SER A 261 -1.30 -7.10 -15.35
C SER A 261 -2.53 -6.27 -15.68
N VAL A 262 -3.63 -6.96 -16.00
CA VAL A 262 -4.95 -6.39 -16.26
C VAL A 262 -6.00 -7.21 -15.52
N ASP A 263 -7.03 -6.54 -15.00
CA ASP A 263 -8.16 -7.16 -14.32
C ASP A 263 -9.51 -6.58 -14.82
N GLY A 264 -10.59 -7.27 -14.51
CA GLY A 264 -11.94 -6.96 -15.00
C GLY A 264 -12.82 -8.21 -15.09
N SER A 265 -13.81 -8.16 -15.98
CA SER A 265 -14.61 -9.36 -16.33
C SER A 265 -13.76 -10.39 -17.09
N LEU A 266 -14.16 -11.65 -17.07
CA LEU A 266 -13.42 -12.72 -17.73
C LEU A 266 -13.17 -12.44 -19.23
N GLU A 267 -14.20 -11.96 -19.94
CA GLU A 267 -14.11 -11.61 -21.37
C GLU A 267 -13.17 -10.41 -21.61
N GLU A 268 -13.32 -9.35 -20.81
CA GLU A 268 -12.51 -8.14 -20.94
C GLU A 268 -11.03 -8.44 -20.74
N VAL A 269 -10.70 -9.24 -19.74
CA VAL A 269 -9.31 -9.53 -19.36
C VAL A 269 -8.65 -10.45 -20.39
N GLU A 270 -9.36 -11.44 -20.93
CA GLU A 270 -8.85 -12.26 -22.05
C GLU A 270 -8.54 -11.39 -23.27
N ARG A 271 -9.48 -10.52 -23.68
CA ARG A 271 -9.26 -9.61 -24.81
C ARG A 271 -8.12 -8.64 -24.57
N THR A 272 -8.07 -8.03 -23.40
CA THR A 272 -7.09 -6.97 -23.06
C THR A 272 -5.69 -7.55 -22.90
N SER A 273 -5.55 -8.75 -22.32
CA SER A 273 -4.25 -9.42 -22.19
C SER A 273 -3.63 -9.79 -23.54
N LEU A 274 -4.45 -10.14 -24.55
CA LEU A 274 -3.97 -10.32 -25.93
C LEU A 274 -3.46 -9.02 -26.55
N VAL A 275 -4.13 -7.89 -26.29
CA VAL A 275 -3.65 -6.57 -26.76
C VAL A 275 -2.33 -6.21 -26.08
N VAL A 276 -2.18 -6.47 -24.78
CA VAL A 276 -0.92 -6.26 -24.05
C VAL A 276 0.20 -7.10 -24.66
N GLU A 277 -0.05 -8.38 -24.90
CA GLU A 277 0.91 -9.29 -25.54
C GLU A 277 1.33 -8.78 -26.92
N GLN A 278 0.39 -8.35 -27.74
CA GLN A 278 0.67 -7.80 -29.07
C GLN A 278 1.53 -6.53 -29.00
N VAL A 279 1.20 -5.60 -28.10
CA VAL A 279 1.96 -4.35 -27.92
C VAL A 279 3.41 -4.65 -27.51
N MET A 280 3.63 -5.60 -26.59
CA MET A 280 4.97 -6.00 -26.18
C MET A 280 5.75 -6.68 -27.31
N ARG A 281 5.08 -7.55 -28.08
CA ARG A 281 5.67 -8.25 -29.22
C ARG A 281 6.12 -7.29 -30.31
N GLU A 282 5.27 -6.33 -30.68
CA GLU A 282 5.58 -5.25 -31.64
C GLU A 282 6.63 -4.26 -31.09
N GLY A 283 6.80 -4.21 -29.77
CA GLY A 283 7.84 -3.45 -29.08
C GLY A 283 9.22 -4.12 -29.11
N GLY A 284 9.36 -5.31 -29.69
CA GLY A 284 10.61 -6.09 -29.71
C GLY A 284 10.76 -7.07 -28.55
N GLY A 285 9.69 -7.29 -27.77
CA GLY A 285 9.68 -8.27 -26.70
C GLY A 285 9.85 -9.69 -27.26
N PHE A 286 10.60 -10.52 -26.53
CA PHE A 286 10.77 -11.95 -26.75
C PHE A 286 10.49 -12.72 -25.45
N ASP A 287 10.45 -14.06 -25.51
CA ASP A 287 10.05 -14.93 -24.38
C ASP A 287 8.74 -14.49 -23.71
N LEU A 288 7.75 -14.14 -24.55
CA LEU A 288 6.44 -13.70 -24.07
C LEU A 288 5.69 -14.84 -23.41
N LEU A 289 5.25 -14.59 -22.17
CA LEU A 289 4.37 -15.48 -21.42
C LEU A 289 3.12 -14.70 -21.02
N ARG A 290 1.96 -15.33 -21.19
CA ARG A 290 0.66 -14.82 -20.75
C ARG A 290 0.02 -15.86 -19.85
N SER A 291 -0.32 -15.47 -18.62
CA SER A 291 -1.03 -16.36 -17.71
C SER A 291 -2.45 -16.64 -18.21
N ARG A 292 -2.99 -17.80 -17.86
CA ARG A 292 -4.40 -18.21 -18.05
C ARG A 292 -5.06 -18.59 -16.74
N THR A 293 -4.24 -18.93 -15.73
CA THR A 293 -4.67 -19.29 -14.38
C THR A 293 -3.97 -18.40 -13.36
N ARG A 294 -4.52 -18.37 -12.14
CA ARG A 294 -3.91 -17.67 -11.01
C ARG A 294 -2.52 -18.21 -10.65
N GLU A 295 -2.33 -19.53 -10.77
CA GLU A 295 -1.04 -20.18 -10.53
C GLU A 295 0.03 -19.74 -11.54
N GLU A 296 -0.34 -19.59 -12.82
CA GLU A 296 0.57 -19.07 -13.84
C GLU A 296 0.89 -17.60 -13.60
N GLU A 297 -0.10 -16.79 -13.20
CA GLU A 297 0.11 -15.40 -12.81
C GLU A 297 1.12 -15.29 -11.65
N ASP A 298 0.94 -16.09 -10.60
CA ASP A 298 1.85 -16.12 -9.46
C ASP A 298 3.29 -16.46 -9.89
N ARG A 299 3.48 -17.44 -10.78
CA ARG A 299 4.81 -17.78 -11.32
C ARG A 299 5.44 -16.63 -12.12
N LEU A 300 4.65 -15.86 -12.87
CA LEU A 300 5.16 -14.68 -13.59
C LEU A 300 5.61 -13.59 -12.61
N TRP A 301 4.90 -13.43 -11.50
CA TRP A 301 5.21 -12.46 -10.45
C TRP A 301 6.35 -12.88 -9.52
N ASP A 302 6.66 -14.17 -9.41
CA ASP A 302 7.75 -14.67 -8.55
C ASP A 302 9.10 -14.05 -8.88
N VAL A 303 9.39 -13.81 -10.16
CA VAL A 303 10.61 -13.11 -10.59
C VAL A 303 10.68 -11.70 -9.98
N ARG A 304 9.58 -10.96 -9.99
CA ARG A 304 9.50 -9.61 -9.42
C ARG A 304 9.56 -9.63 -7.89
N ARG A 305 8.98 -10.65 -7.25
CA ARG A 305 9.03 -10.85 -5.79
C ARG A 305 10.45 -11.18 -5.32
N ALA A 306 11.20 -11.95 -6.11
CA ALA A 306 12.58 -12.32 -5.83
C ALA A 306 13.58 -11.15 -5.85
N LEU A 307 13.24 -10.04 -6.50
CA LEU A 307 14.10 -8.85 -6.58
C LEU A 307 14.53 -8.32 -5.21
N SER A 308 13.58 -8.17 -4.28
CA SER A 308 13.86 -7.56 -2.97
C SER A 308 14.83 -8.40 -2.13
N PRO A 309 14.67 -9.73 -2.00
CA PRO A 309 15.70 -10.61 -1.46
C PRO A 309 17.03 -10.50 -2.20
N ALA A 310 17.02 -10.61 -3.53
CA ALA A 310 18.23 -10.65 -4.36
C ALA A 310 19.08 -9.37 -4.25
N MET A 311 18.46 -8.22 -4.01
CA MET A 311 19.18 -6.95 -3.87
C MET A 311 19.85 -6.77 -2.51
N LYS A 312 19.46 -7.52 -1.46
CA LYS A 312 20.04 -7.37 -0.11
C LYS A 312 21.54 -7.64 -0.05
N LYS A 313 22.10 -8.41 -0.99
CA LYS A 313 23.56 -8.63 -1.09
C LYS A 313 24.34 -7.39 -1.53
N TYR A 314 23.68 -6.42 -2.16
CA TYR A 314 24.32 -5.21 -2.68
C TYR A 314 24.13 -3.98 -1.78
N GLY A 315 23.28 -4.04 -0.76
CA GLY A 315 23.05 -2.92 0.15
C GLY A 315 22.09 -3.22 1.29
N THR A 316 22.18 -2.44 2.37
CA THR A 316 21.36 -2.56 3.58
C THR A 316 20.07 -1.75 3.53
N LEU A 317 20.03 -0.73 2.66
CA LEU A 317 18.91 0.18 2.39
C LEU A 317 18.25 -0.19 1.07
N LYS A 318 16.93 -0.34 1.11
CA LYS A 318 16.10 -0.59 -0.07
C LYS A 318 15.55 0.75 -0.56
N LEU A 319 16.00 1.22 -1.73
CA LEU A 319 15.29 2.26 -2.46
C LEU A 319 14.22 1.56 -3.30
N ASN A 320 12.95 1.94 -3.12
CA ASN A 320 11.83 1.45 -3.93
C ASN A 320 11.73 2.24 -5.23
#